data_AF-A0A0F5JBW5-F1
#
_entry.id   AF-A0A0F5JBW5-F1
#
_cell.length_a   1.000
_cell.length_b   1.000
_cell.length_c   1.000
_cell.angle_alpha   90.00
_cell.angle_beta   90.00
_cell.angle_gamma   90.00
#
_symmetry.space_group_name_H-M   'P 1'
#
loop_
_entity.id
_entity.type
_entity.pdbx_description
1 polymer ?
#
loop_
_entity_poly.entity_id
_entity_poly.type
_entity_poly.pdbx_seq_one_letter_code
_entity_poly.pdbx_strand_id
1 'polypeptide(L)' 'MDEYIEKHLYDVLLSINEVESYFPEGPKLFEEFRKEIILQRAVERNVEIMGEAINRIRQNRSNFYIA' A
#
# COMPACT_ATOMS: atom_id res chain seq x y z
N MET A 1 -17.64 10.34 7.92
CA MET A 1 -16.45 9.45 8.02
C MET A 1 -15.29 10.31 8.45
N ASP A 2 -14.31 9.79 9.18
CA ASP A 2 -13.12 10.58 9.52
C ASP A 2 -12.32 10.80 8.23
N GLU A 3 -12.31 12.04 7.73
CA GLU A 3 -11.67 12.43 6.47
C GLU A 3 -10.16 12.07 6.44
N TYR A 4 -9.51 12.06 7.61
CA TYR A 4 -8.12 11.63 7.75
C TYR A 4 -7.96 10.14 7.48
N ILE A 5 -8.85 9.33 8.07
CA ILE A 5 -8.86 7.87 7.86
C ILE A 5 -9.20 7.57 6.40
N GLU A 6 -10.19 8.26 5.84
CA GLU A 6 -10.64 8.07 4.45
C GLU A 6 -9.51 8.36 3.45
N LYS A 7 -8.79 9.47 3.63
CA LYS A 7 -7.62 9.81 2.80
C LYS A 7 -6.57 8.70 2.81
N HIS A 8 -6.22 8.17 3.99
CA HIS A 8 -5.18 7.15 4.08
C HIS A 8 -5.64 5.77 3.60
N LEU A 9 -6.93 5.44 3.73
CA LEU A 9 -7.49 4.26 3.08
C LEU A 9 -7.47 4.39 1.56
N TYR A 10 -7.67 5.61 1.04
CA TYR A 10 -7.54 5.87 -0.40
C TYR A 10 -6.09 5.69 -0.89
N ASP A 11 -5.09 6.15 -0.14
CA ASP A 11 -3.67 5.91 -0.45
C ASP A 11 -3.38 4.39 -0.56
N VAL A 12 -3.91 3.58 0.37
CA VAL A 12 -3.77 2.12 0.35
C VAL A 12 -4.44 1.52 -0.89
N LEU A 13 -5.67 1.93 -1.19
CA LEU A 13 -6.41 1.42 -2.35
C LEU A 13 -5.68 1.73 -3.66
N LEU A 14 -5.16 2.95 -3.79
CA LEU A 14 -4.40 3.35 -4.98
C LEU A 14 -3.14 2.49 -5.14
N SER A 15 -2.38 2.27 -4.08
CA SER A 15 -1.20 1.41 -4.11
C SER A 15 -1.50 -0.05 -4.43
N ILE A 16 -2.65 -0.59 -3.98
CA ILE A 16 -3.10 -1.93 -4.37
C ILE A 16 -3.36 -1.98 -5.87
N ASN A 17 -4.14 -1.03 -6.40
CA ASN A 17 -4.47 -0.97 -7.82
C ASN A 17 -3.22 -0.80 -8.69
N GLU A 18 -2.27 0.01 -8.24
CA GLU A 18 -0.97 0.20 -8.89
C GLU A 18 -0.17 -1.11 -8.93
N VAL A 19 -0.05 -1.83 -7.82
CA VAL A 19 0.64 -3.14 -7.77
C VAL A 19 -0.02 -4.15 -8.69
N GLU A 20 -1.35 -4.23 -8.68
CA GLU A 20 -2.09 -5.14 -9.58
C GLU A 20 -1.87 -4.77 -11.06
N SER A 21 -1.78 -3.48 -11.38
CA SER A 21 -1.54 -3.02 -12.76
C SER A 21 -0.19 -3.46 -13.33
N TYR A 22 0.80 -3.77 -12.48
CA TYR A 22 2.11 -4.24 -12.93
C TYR A 22 2.11 -5.68 -13.45
N PHE A 23 1.03 -6.42 -13.22
CA PHE A 23 0.88 -7.81 -13.65
C PHE A 23 -0.34 -7.95 -14.58
N PRO A 24 -0.34 -7.28 -15.75
CA PRO A 24 -1.47 -7.36 -16.67
C PRO A 24 -1.55 -8.77 -17.25
N GLU A 25 -2.66 -9.47 -16.94
CA GLU A 25 -3.06 -10.78 -17.47
C GLU A 25 -1.88 -11.74 -17.80
N GLY A 26 -1.18 -12.16 -16.75
CA GLY A 26 -0.13 -13.16 -16.82
C GLY A 26 0.03 -13.89 -15.49
N PRO A 27 0.64 -15.09 -15.47
CA PRO A 27 0.90 -15.77 -14.22
C PRO A 27 1.88 -14.93 -13.38
N LYS A 28 1.53 -14.64 -12.12
CA LYS A 28 2.40 -13.92 -11.16
C LYS A 28 3.55 -14.84 -10.71
N LEU A 29 4.48 -15.13 -11.62
CA LEU A 29 5.60 -16.04 -11.39
C LEU A 29 6.74 -15.31 -10.67
N PHE A 30 7.11 -15.81 -9.50
CA PHE A 30 8.21 -15.23 -8.72
C PHE A 30 9.53 -15.19 -9.48
N GLU A 31 9.82 -16.21 -10.29
CA GLU A 31 11.05 -16.27 -11.10
C GLU A 31 11.12 -15.19 -12.18
N GLU A 32 9.98 -14.71 -12.69
CA GLU A 32 9.93 -13.59 -13.62
C GLU A 32 10.03 -12.26 -12.87
N PHE A 33 9.29 -12.13 -11.77
CA PHE A 33 9.38 -10.97 -10.88
C PHE A 33 10.81 -10.69 -10.38
N ARG A 34 11.55 -11.74 -9.98
CA ARG A 34 12.91 -11.57 -9.44
C ARG A 34 13.94 -11.09 -10.46
N LYS A 35 13.67 -11.22 -11.76
CA LYS A 35 14.56 -10.76 -12.83
C LYS A 35 14.41 -9.26 -13.09
N GLU A 36 13.25 -8.69 -12.78
CA GLU A 36 12.93 -7.29 -13.06
C GLU A 36 13.10 -6.40 -11.81
N ILE A 37 14.28 -5.79 -11.66
CA ILE A 37 14.61 -4.95 -10.50
C ILE A 37 13.72 -3.69 -10.39
N ILE A 38 13.30 -3.13 -11.52
CA ILE A 38 12.43 -1.95 -11.55
C ILE A 38 11.04 -2.34 -11.02
N LEU A 39 10.51 -3.48 -11.45
CA LEU A 39 9.23 -4.02 -10.98
C LEU A 39 9.28 -4.33 -9.48
N GLN A 40 10.37 -4.94 -9.00
CA GLN A 40 10.57 -5.18 -7.56
C GLN A 40 10.51 -3.88 -6.75
N ARG A 41 11.25 -2.84 -7.18
CA ARG A 41 11.24 -1.54 -6.50
C ARG A 41 9.87 -0.85 -6.56
N ALA A 42 9.15 -1.00 -7.68
CA ALA A 42 7.80 -0.45 -7.82
C ALA A 42 6.81 -1.12 -6.84
N VAL A 43 6.89 -2.44 -6.68
CA VAL A 43 6.10 -3.18 -5.69
C VAL A 43 6.50 -2.80 -4.27
N GLU A 44 7.80 -2.81 -3.95
CA GLU A 44 8.34 -2.43 -2.63
C GLU A 44 7.89 -1.03 -2.21
N ARG A 45 7.96 -0.06 -3.13
CA ARG A 45 7.53 1.31 -2.86
C ARG A 45 6.04 1.41 -2.54
N ASN A 46 5.19 0.70 -3.27
CA ASN A 46 3.76 0.67 -2.98
C ASN A 46 3.47 -0.01 -1.63
N VAL A 47 4.20 -1.09 -1.29
CA VAL A 47 4.09 -1.73 0.03
C VAL A 47 4.50 -0.79 1.16
N GLU A 48 5.57 0.00 0.96
CA GLU A 48 6.00 1.03 1.91
C GLU A 48 4.90 2.09 2.13
N ILE A 49 4.32 2.62 1.05
CA ILE A 49 3.23 3.61 1.11
C ILE A 49 2.03 3.06 1.87
N MET A 50 1.63 1.81 1.58
CA MET A 50 0.55 1.13 2.29
C MET A 50 0.84 1.00 3.79
N GLY A 51 2.05 0.57 4.14
CA GLY A 51 2.48 0.43 5.54
C GLY A 51 2.48 1.75 6.29
N GLU A 52 2.94 2.83 5.64
CA GLU A 52 2.94 4.18 6.21
C GLU A 52 1.52 4.69 6.46
N ALA A 53 0.62 4.57 5.48
CA ALA A 53 -0.77 4.98 5.60
C ALA A 53 -1.50 4.24 6.73
N ILE A 54 -1.31 2.91 6.84
CA ILE A 54 -1.87 2.09 7.92
C ILE A 54 -1.30 2.52 9.29
N ASN A 55 0.00 2.78 9.37
CA ASN A 55 0.63 3.23 10.62
C ASN A 55 0.12 4.62 11.05
N ARG A 56 -0.11 5.54 10.11
CA ARG A 56 -0.72 6.85 10.35
C ARG A 56 -2.14 6.72 10.92
N ILE A 57 -2.98 5.86 10.34
CA ILE A 57 -4.32 5.55 10.85
C ILE A 57 -4.24 4.99 12.29
N ARG A 58 -3.33 4.05 12.54
CA ARG A 58 -3.15 3.43 13.87
C ARG A 58 -2.76 4.45 14.94
N GLN A 59 -1.83 5.35 14.62
CA GLN A 59 -1.37 6.40 15.54
C GLN A 59 -2.45 7.44 15.83
N ASN A 60 -3.28 7.79 14.84
CA ASN A 60 -4.41 8.71 15.07
C ASN A 60 -5.41 8.14 16.09
N ARG A 61 -5.67 6.81 16.04
CA ARG A 61 -6.49 6.13 17.07
C ARG A 61 -5.85 6.07 18.46
N SER A 62 -4.56 6.38 18.60
CA SER A 62 -3.85 6.36 19.88
C SER A 62 -4.08 7.65 20.71
N ASN A 63 -4.74 8.66 20.15
CA ASN A 63 -5.10 9.91 20.84
C ASN A 63 -6.48 9.87 21.54
N PHE A 64 -7.08 8.69 21.72
CA PHE A 64 -8.22 8.54 22.61
C PHE A 64 -7.76 8.60 24.07
N TYR A 65 -7.72 9.81 24.62
CA TYR A 65 -7.77 10.00 26.08
C TYR A 65 -9.08 9.39 26.56
N ILE A 66 -8.98 8.34 27.38
CA ILE A 66 -10.09 7.90 28.22
C ILE A 66 -10.18 8.92 29.36
N ALA A 67 -11.40 9.44 29.53
CA ALA A 67 -11.89 10.40 30.53
C ALA A 67 -11.04 10.57 31.80
#